data_AF-A0A356TKX6-F1
#
_entry.id   AF-A0A356TKX6-F1
#
_cell.length_a   1.000
_cell.length_b   1.000
_cell.length_c   1.000
_cell.angle_alpha   90.00
_cell.angle_beta   90.00
_cell.angle_gamma   90.00
#
_symmetry.space_group_name_H-M   'P 1'
#
loop_
_entity.id
_entity.type
_entity.pdbx_description
1 polymer ?
#
loop_
_entity_poly.entity_id
_entity_poly.type
_entity_poly.pdbx_seq_one_letter_code
_entity_poly.pdbx_strand_id
1 'polypeptide(L)'
;MRFVFPLLICAAGMAPGPAVAQCAADEAPSVGVVLRRCTDGDVRWVEVVADLASADVGARVSRPMERGAVVEEWAGAVVSGAAIAVPAGPFRFADLEPVGLTVGDGEHWGTTADS
;
A
#
# COMPACT_ATOMS: atom_id res chain seq x y z
N MET A 1 -16.09 65.61 13.51
CA MET A 1 -16.69 64.43 14.16
C MET A 1 -15.71 63.28 14.04
N ARG A 2 -15.20 62.77 15.18
CA ARG A 2 -14.23 61.65 15.22
C ARG A 2 -15.03 60.34 15.32
N PHE A 3 -14.94 59.49 14.31
CA PHE A 3 -15.46 58.12 14.37
C PHE A 3 -14.34 57.19 14.81
N VAL A 4 -14.44 56.69 16.04
CA VAL A 4 -13.59 55.61 16.55
C VAL A 4 -14.32 54.31 16.25
N PHE A 5 -13.82 53.54 15.29
CA PHE A 5 -14.28 52.17 15.03
C PHE A 5 -13.49 51.21 15.95
N PRO A 6 -14.14 50.40 16.79
CA PRO A 6 -13.45 49.37 17.53
C PRO A 6 -13.14 48.21 16.58
N LEU A 7 -11.84 47.96 16.38
CA LEU A 7 -11.34 46.75 15.74
C LEU A 7 -11.67 45.56 16.65
N LEU A 8 -12.75 44.84 16.33
CA LEU A 8 -13.03 43.53 16.91
C LEU A 8 -12.09 42.53 16.26
N ILE A 9 -10.94 42.28 16.90
CA ILE A 9 -10.07 41.17 16.57
C ILE A 9 -10.75 39.90 17.08
N CYS A 10 -11.54 39.25 16.22
CA CYS A 10 -11.94 37.86 16.43
C CYS A 10 -10.70 36.99 16.27
N ALA A 11 -9.97 36.78 17.38
CA ALA A 11 -9.04 35.67 17.50
C ALA A 11 -9.86 34.38 17.53
N ALA A 12 -10.22 33.87 16.35
CA ALA A 12 -10.69 32.50 16.21
C ALA A 12 -9.51 31.60 16.62
N GLY A 13 -9.56 31.11 17.86
CA GLY A 13 -8.64 30.07 18.31
C GLY A 13 -8.80 28.87 17.38
N MET A 14 -7.84 28.70 16.47
CA MET A 14 -7.65 27.45 15.75
C MET A 14 -7.25 26.42 16.80
N ALA A 15 -8.24 25.73 17.36
CA ALA A 15 -7.97 24.47 18.03
C ALA A 15 -7.29 23.57 16.98
N PRO A 16 -6.09 23.03 17.23
CA PRO A 16 -5.51 22.05 16.32
C PRO A 16 -6.49 20.88 16.27
N GLY A 17 -7.19 20.74 15.14
CA GLY A 17 -7.94 19.53 14.85
C GLY A 17 -6.99 18.33 14.89
N PRO A 18 -7.50 17.12 15.14
CA PRO A 18 -6.68 15.92 14.99
C PRO A 18 -6.01 15.97 13.61
N ALA A 19 -4.71 15.73 13.56
CA ALA A 19 -4.00 15.58 12.30
C ALA A 19 -4.65 14.41 11.55
N VAL A 20 -5.53 14.74 10.61
CA VAL A 20 -6.14 13.74 9.74
C VAL A 20 -5.11 13.40 8.70
N ALA A 21 -4.81 12.11 8.52
CA ALA A 21 -3.93 11.65 7.46
C ALA A 21 -4.33 12.30 6.12
N GLN A 22 -3.39 12.99 5.49
CA GLN A 22 -3.61 13.65 4.21
C GLN A 22 -3.26 12.64 3.12
N CYS A 23 -4.28 12.12 2.44
CA CYS A 23 -4.10 11.21 1.32
C CYS A 23 -4.43 11.92 0.01
N ALA A 24 -3.44 12.06 -0.86
CA ALA A 24 -3.64 12.51 -2.23
C ALA A 24 -3.83 11.30 -3.15
N ALA A 25 -4.91 11.30 -3.93
CA ALA A 25 -5.06 10.33 -5.01
C ALA A 25 -3.95 10.54 -6.04
N ASP A 26 -3.35 9.43 -6.47
CA ASP A 26 -2.32 9.39 -7.50
C ASP A 26 -2.90 8.82 -8.80
N GLU A 27 -2.11 8.83 -9.88
CA GLU A 27 -2.49 8.19 -11.13
C GLU A 27 -2.70 6.68 -10.90
N ALA A 28 -3.89 6.20 -11.29
CA ALA A 28 -4.24 4.80 -11.16
C ALA A 28 -3.40 3.95 -12.13
N PRO A 29 -2.69 2.91 -11.65
CA PRO A 29 -1.83 2.09 -12.50
C PRO A 29 -2.64 1.19 -13.46
N SER A 30 -3.91 0.92 -13.12
CA SER A 30 -4.83 0.13 -13.94
C SER A 30 -6.29 0.38 -13.50
N VAL A 31 -7.25 -0.04 -14.33
CA VAL A 31 -8.68 0.00 -13.98
C VAL A 31 -8.95 -0.91 -12.78
N GLY A 32 -9.68 -0.40 -11.78
CA GLY A 32 -9.96 -1.15 -10.55
C GLY A 32 -8.86 -1.08 -9.48
N VAL A 33 -7.78 -0.33 -9.72
CA VAL A 33 -6.74 -0.07 -8.72
C VAL A 33 -6.66 1.42 -8.42
N VAL A 34 -6.74 1.78 -7.14
CA VAL A 34 -6.55 3.14 -6.65
C VAL A 34 -5.26 3.19 -5.85
N LEU A 35 -4.41 4.17 -6.16
CA LEU A 35 -3.20 4.46 -5.42
C LEU A 35 -3.34 5.81 -4.71
N ARG A 36 -2.95 5.87 -3.44
CA ARG A 36 -2.91 7.11 -2.67
C ARG A 36 -1.58 7.24 -1.97
N ARG A 37 -1.02 8.45 -2.00
CA ARG A 37 0.13 8.81 -1.19
C ARG A 37 -0.36 9.53 0.05
N CYS A 38 -0.08 8.95 1.20
CA CYS A 38 -0.59 9.42 2.46
C CYS A 38 0.55 9.89 3.36
N THR A 39 0.27 10.94 4.13
CA THR A 39 1.18 11.49 5.12
C THR A 39 0.45 11.80 6.42
N ASP A 40 1.06 11.45 7.54
CA ASP A 40 0.63 11.84 8.89
C ASP A 40 1.86 12.18 9.73
N GLY A 41 2.04 13.47 10.03
CA GLY A 41 3.28 14.00 10.57
C GLY A 41 4.48 13.67 9.68
N ASP A 42 5.47 12.97 10.24
CA ASP A 42 6.67 12.51 9.54
C ASP A 42 6.51 11.15 8.85
N VAL A 43 5.38 10.47 9.09
CA VAL A 43 5.10 9.15 8.51
C VAL A 43 4.56 9.33 7.10
N ARG A 44 5.13 8.59 6.14
CA ARG A 44 4.69 8.55 4.75
C ARG A 44 4.44 7.12 4.34
N TRP A 45 3.33 6.87 3.65
CA TRP A 45 3.01 5.56 3.11
C TRP A 45 2.25 5.67 1.79
N VAL A 46 2.20 4.56 1.08
CA VAL A 46 1.38 4.39 -0.11
C VAL A 46 0.27 3.41 0.24
N GLU A 47 -0.97 3.82 0.03
CA GLU A 47 -2.14 2.96 0.10
C GLU A 47 -2.49 2.51 -1.31
N VAL A 48 -2.68 1.20 -1.49
CA VAL A 48 -3.17 0.60 -2.73
C VAL A 48 -4.46 -0.11 -2.41
N VAL A 49 -5.54 0.28 -3.10
CA VAL A 49 -6.85 -0.34 -2.99
C VAL A 49 -7.15 -1.00 -4.33
N ALA A 50 -7.33 -2.31 -4.32
CA ALA A 50 -7.66 -3.09 -5.51
C ALA A 50 -9.08 -3.66 -5.39
N ASP A 51 -9.93 -3.38 -6.37
CA ASP A 51 -11.27 -3.96 -6.47
C ASP A 51 -11.20 -5.33 -7.14
N LEU A 52 -11.21 -6.39 -6.32
CA LEU A 52 -11.18 -7.78 -6.80
C LEU A 52 -12.49 -8.23 -7.46
N ALA A 53 -13.56 -7.42 -7.41
CA ALA A 53 -14.77 -7.67 -8.18
C ALA A 53 -14.67 -7.14 -9.62
N SER A 54 -13.68 -6.28 -9.91
CA SER A 54 -13.35 -5.87 -11.27
C SER A 54 -12.82 -7.07 -12.06
N ALA A 55 -13.30 -7.24 -13.30
CA ALA A 55 -13.01 -8.42 -14.12
C ALA A 55 -11.51 -8.64 -14.40
N ASP A 56 -10.71 -7.58 -14.35
CA ASP A 56 -9.30 -7.58 -14.77
C ASP A 56 -8.32 -7.48 -13.59
N VAL A 57 -8.80 -7.55 -12.35
CA VAL A 57 -7.95 -7.43 -11.15
C VAL A 57 -7.85 -8.79 -10.45
N GLY A 58 -6.63 -9.25 -10.26
CA GLY A 58 -6.32 -10.48 -9.52
C GLY A 58 -5.16 -10.28 -8.55
N ALA A 59 -5.04 -11.20 -7.61
CA ALA A 59 -3.90 -11.28 -6.70
C ALA A 59 -3.11 -12.56 -6.95
N ARG A 60 -1.79 -12.47 -6.90
CA ARG A 60 -0.87 -13.60 -7.05
C ARG A 60 0.19 -13.53 -5.95
N VAL A 61 0.54 -14.68 -5.41
CA VAL A 61 1.66 -14.87 -4.48
C VAL A 61 2.75 -15.64 -5.21
N SER A 62 4.01 -15.39 -4.87
CA SER A 62 5.15 -16.05 -5.51
C SER A 62 5.15 -17.56 -5.28
N ARG A 63 5.65 -18.29 -6.27
CA ARG A 63 5.83 -19.75 -6.22
C ARG A 63 7.17 -20.14 -5.60
N PRO A 64 7.34 -21.38 -5.11
CA PRO A 64 8.63 -21.84 -4.57
C PRO A 64 9.81 -21.68 -5.54
N MET A 65 9.59 -21.82 -6.85
CA MET A 65 10.62 -21.65 -7.88
C MET A 65 11.00 -20.18 -8.15
N GLU A 66 10.20 -19.23 -7.68
CA GLU A 66 10.41 -17.77 -7.83
C GLU A 66 11.10 -17.17 -6.59
N ARG A 67 11.53 -18.04 -5.67
CA ARG A 67 12.22 -17.71 -4.43
C ARG A 67 13.44 -16.82 -4.69
N GLY A 68 13.55 -15.77 -3.88
CA GLY A 68 14.68 -14.85 -3.90
C GLY A 68 14.66 -13.82 -5.03
N ALA A 69 13.64 -13.83 -5.89
CA ALA A 69 13.42 -12.75 -6.83
C ALA A 69 13.14 -11.44 -6.08
N VAL A 70 13.82 -10.37 -6.48
CA VAL A 70 13.54 -9.01 -5.97
C VAL A 70 12.20 -8.55 -6.57
N VAL A 71 11.44 -7.74 -5.84
CA VAL A 71 10.06 -7.37 -6.21
C VAL A 71 9.98 -6.76 -7.61
N GLU A 72 10.90 -5.88 -7.96
CA GLU A 72 10.95 -5.24 -9.28
C GLU A 72 11.20 -6.27 -10.40
N GLU A 73 12.09 -7.24 -10.17
CA GLU A 73 12.38 -8.31 -11.11
C GLU A 73 11.19 -9.27 -11.24
N TRP A 74 10.60 -9.66 -10.12
CA TRP A 74 9.44 -10.56 -10.10
C TRP A 74 8.24 -9.94 -10.84
N ALA A 75 7.94 -8.67 -10.59
CA ALA A 75 6.86 -7.95 -11.26
C ALA A 75 7.12 -7.74 -12.76
N GLY A 76 8.38 -7.51 -13.16
CA GLY A 76 8.72 -7.26 -14.56
C GLY A 76 8.90 -8.52 -15.41
N ALA A 77 9.59 -9.54 -14.87
CA ALA A 77 10.04 -10.70 -15.62
C ALA A 77 9.16 -11.95 -15.41
N VAL A 78 8.52 -12.08 -14.25
CA VAL A 78 7.77 -13.30 -13.87
C VAL A 78 6.27 -13.10 -14.02
N VAL A 79 5.74 -11.99 -13.51
CA VAL A 79 4.30 -11.67 -13.54
C VAL A 79 4.05 -10.56 -14.57
N SER A 80 4.03 -10.93 -15.85
CA SER A 80 3.76 -9.96 -16.93
C SER A 80 2.43 -9.23 -16.69
N GLY A 81 2.48 -7.90 -16.70
CA GLY A 81 1.31 -7.05 -16.48
C GLY A 81 0.95 -6.81 -15.02
N ALA A 82 1.82 -7.12 -14.05
CA ALA A 82 1.61 -6.72 -12.66
C ALA A 82 1.44 -5.19 -12.55
N ALA A 83 0.25 -4.75 -12.10
CA ALA A 83 -0.01 -3.33 -11.88
C ALA A 83 0.72 -2.79 -10.64
N ILE A 84 0.82 -3.61 -9.58
CA ILE A 84 1.50 -3.33 -8.32
C ILE A 84 2.09 -4.65 -7.80
N ALA A 85 3.28 -4.60 -7.21
CA ALA A 85 3.87 -5.70 -6.45
C ALA A 85 4.51 -5.15 -5.18
N VAL A 86 4.47 -5.95 -4.10
CA VAL A 86 5.02 -5.59 -2.79
C VAL A 86 5.75 -6.79 -2.19
N PRO A 87 6.77 -6.57 -1.33
CA PRO A 87 7.27 -7.63 -0.48
C PRO A 87 6.13 -8.12 0.42
N ALA A 88 5.96 -9.44 0.49
CA ALA A 88 4.90 -10.04 1.28
C ALA A 88 5.35 -10.31 2.72
N GLY A 89 4.76 -11.35 3.34
CA GLY A 89 4.99 -11.73 4.72
C GLY A 89 6.45 -12.10 5.07
N PRO A 90 6.69 -12.42 6.34
CA PRO A 90 8.02 -12.78 6.83
C PRO A 90 8.58 -14.02 6.12
N PHE A 91 9.91 -14.08 6.01
CA PHE A 91 10.63 -15.24 5.47
C PHE A 91 11.90 -15.52 6.27
N ARG A 92 12.41 -16.74 6.16
CA ARG A 92 13.66 -17.17 6.77
C ARG A 92 14.82 -16.78 5.86
N PHE A 93 15.73 -15.92 6.33
CA PHE A 93 16.83 -15.43 5.49
C PHE A 93 17.79 -16.53 4.97
N ALA A 94 17.94 -17.63 5.69
CA ALA A 94 18.88 -18.70 5.33
C ALA A 94 18.52 -19.41 4.02
N ASP A 95 17.23 -19.53 3.73
CA ASP A 95 16.72 -20.28 2.58
C ASP A 95 15.57 -19.58 1.85
N LEU A 96 15.25 -18.34 2.24
CA LEU A 96 14.25 -17.47 1.62
C LEU A 96 12.84 -18.10 1.59
N GLU A 97 12.55 -18.96 2.55
CA GLU A 97 11.25 -19.60 2.69
C GLU A 97 10.30 -18.74 3.55
N PRO A 98 9.05 -18.49 3.09
CA PRO A 98 8.06 -17.77 3.87
C PRO A 98 7.75 -18.48 5.19
N VAL A 99 7.36 -17.68 6.18
CA VAL A 99 6.88 -18.14 7.48
C VAL A 99 5.35 -18.05 7.49
N GLY A 100 4.69 -19.18 7.78
CA GLY A 100 3.23 -19.32 7.73
C GLY A 100 2.71 -19.83 6.40
N LEU A 101 1.49 -20.38 6.39
CA LEU A 101 0.84 -21.00 5.23
C LEU A 101 0.96 -20.12 3.99
N THR A 102 1.60 -20.64 2.94
CA THR A 102 1.80 -19.91 1.69
C THR A 102 1.49 -20.79 0.48
N VAL A 103 0.62 -20.31 -0.39
CA VAL A 103 0.27 -20.94 -1.67
C VAL A 103 0.39 -19.89 -2.77
N GLY A 104 1.31 -20.10 -3.71
CA GLY A 104 1.50 -19.24 -4.88
C GLY A 104 1.00 -19.94 -6.13
N ASP A 105 0.01 -19.37 -6.82
CA ASP A 105 -0.51 -19.90 -8.09
C ASP A 105 -0.92 -21.40 -8.02
N GLY A 106 -1.50 -21.80 -6.88
CA GLY A 106 -1.88 -23.19 -6.60
C GLY A 106 -0.73 -24.10 -6.14
N GLU A 107 0.52 -23.62 -6.13
CA GLU A 107 1.68 -24.34 -5.63
C GLU A 107 1.89 -24.05 -4.14
N HIS A 108 1.85 -25.11 -3.33
CA HIS A 108 2.12 -25.01 -1.90
C HIS A 108 3.62 -24.86 -1.63
N TRP A 109 3.99 -23.92 -0.76
CA TRP A 109 5.33 -23.88 -0.21
C TRP A 109 5.47 -25.00 0.83
N GLY A 110 6.15 -26.08 0.43
CA GLY A 110 6.03 -27.41 1.06
C GLY A 110 6.33 -27.50 2.57
N THR A 111 7.03 -26.52 3.14
CA THR A 111 7.36 -26.45 4.56
C THR A 111 6.48 -25.45 5.33
N THR A 112 5.55 -24.78 4.66
CA THR A 112 4.62 -23.84 5.29
C THR A 112 3.38 -24.56 5.82
N ALA A 113 2.82 -24.06 6.91
CA ALA A 113 1.64 -24.62 7.54
C ALA A 113 0.84 -23.49 8.23
N ASP A 114 -0.45 -23.74 8.44
CA ASP A 114 -1.27 -22.95 9.35
C ASP A 114 -0.90 -23.36 10.79
N SER A 115 -0.64 -22.38 11.66
CA SER A 115 -0.10 -22.60 13.01
C SER A 115 -1.15 -22.41 14.08
#